data_AF-A0A1G8FYC4-F1
#
_entry.id   AF-A0A1G8FYC4-F1
#
_cell.length_a   1.000
_cell.length_b   1.000
_cell.length_c   1.000
_cell.angle_alpha   90.00
_cell.angle_beta   90.00
_cell.angle_gamma   90.00
#
_symmetry.space_group_name_H-M   'P 1'
#
loop_
_entity.id
_entity.type
_entity.pdbx_description
1 polymer ?
#
loop_
_entity_poly.entity_id
_entity_poly.type
_entity_poly.pdbx_seq_one_letter_code
_entity_poly.pdbx_strand_id
1 'polypeptide(L)'
;MSILHWEKSQYLFYIALFSYGLALLGYAAGKKKWKNWLSSHIGGMLGSYIGIVTATLVVNVHRIPLLNEFPVLLFWFLPTIIGTPLIFMVGRKYSPTN
;
A
#
# COMPACT_ATOMS: atom_id res chain seq x y z
N MET A 1 -5.14 -8.78 22.54
CA MET A 1 -3.69 -8.78 22.23
C MET A 1 -3.19 -7.49 21.58
N SER A 2 -3.91 -6.84 20.65
CA SER A 2 -3.48 -5.54 20.08
C SER A 2 -3.49 -4.38 21.08
N ILE A 3 -4.47 -4.36 22.00
CA ILE A 3 -4.58 -3.34 23.06
C ILE A 3 -3.41 -3.43 24.06
N LEU A 4 -2.82 -4.63 24.24
CA LEU A 4 -1.73 -4.87 25.19
C LEU A 4 -0.36 -4.39 24.69
N HIS A 5 -0.17 -4.21 23.37
CA HIS A 5 1.07 -3.73 22.77
C HIS A 5 0.85 -2.46 21.92
N TRP A 6 -0.17 -1.67 22.25
CA TRP A 6 -0.57 -0.49 21.47
C TRP A 6 0.60 0.46 21.16
N GLU A 7 1.40 0.80 22.17
CA GLU A 7 2.63 1.60 22.05
C GLU A 7 3.55 1.12 20.92
N LYS A 8 3.71 -0.21 20.80
CA LYS A 8 4.60 -0.85 19.83
C LYS A 8 3.95 -1.16 18.49
N SER A 9 2.62 -1.11 18.36
CA SER A 9 1.91 -1.60 17.17
C SER A 9 0.92 -0.60 16.57
N GLN A 10 0.78 0.59 17.14
CA GLN A 10 -0.10 1.66 16.63
C GLN A 10 0.16 2.01 15.15
N TYR A 11 1.39 1.86 14.67
CA TYR A 11 1.73 2.10 13.28
C TYR A 11 0.95 1.20 12.30
N LEU A 12 0.60 -0.03 12.71
CA LEU A 12 -0.21 -0.95 11.91
C LEU A 12 -1.64 -0.45 11.73
N PHE A 13 -2.17 0.27 12.73
CA PHE A 13 -3.48 0.90 12.61
C PHE A 13 -3.48 1.97 11.51
N TYR A 14 -2.45 2.82 11.46
CA TYR A 14 -2.33 3.84 10.41
C TYR A 14 -2.10 3.22 9.02
N ILE A 15 -1.27 2.17 8.92
CA ILE A 15 -1.11 1.43 7.66
C ILE A 15 -2.44 0.82 7.21
N ALA A 16 -3.18 0.20 8.12
CA ALA A 16 -4.46 -0.41 7.83
C ALA A 16 -5.47 0.64 7.37
N LEU A 17 -5.59 1.77 8.09
CA LEU A 17 -6.50 2.85 7.73
C LEU A 17 -6.21 3.38 6.32
N PHE A 18 -4.95 3.61 5.99
CA PHE A 18 -4.53 4.06 4.66
C PHE A 18 -4.79 2.99 3.58
N SER A 19 -4.42 1.74 3.84
CA SER A 19 -4.60 0.61 2.91
C SER A 19 -6.08 0.37 2.61
N TYR A 20 -6.93 0.31 3.63
CA TYR A 20 -8.37 0.15 3.47
C TYR A 20 -9.01 1.36 2.78
N GLY A 21 -8.57 2.59 3.09
CA GLY A 21 -9.00 3.79 2.38
C GLY A 21 -8.77 3.68 0.87
N LEU A 22 -7.56 3.29 0.47
CA LEU A 22 -7.22 3.08 -0.95
C LEU A 22 -8.01 1.92 -1.58
N ALA A 23 -8.19 0.82 -0.85
CA ALA A 23 -8.98 -0.31 -1.32
C ALA A 23 -10.44 0.08 -1.57
N LEU A 24 -11.04 0.86 -0.67
CA LEU A 24 -12.39 1.38 -0.79
C LEU A 24 -12.51 2.37 -1.97
N LEU A 25 -11.52 3.24 -2.16
CA LEU A 25 -11.47 4.13 -3.32
C LEU A 25 -11.39 3.34 -4.63
N GLY A 26 -10.51 2.33 -4.68
CA GLY A 26 -10.37 1.45 -5.84
C GLY A 26 -11.65 0.66 -6.14
N TYR A 27 -12.28 0.11 -5.12
CA TYR A 27 -13.57 -0.57 -5.22
C TYR A 27 -14.68 0.37 -5.73
N ALA A 28 -14.80 1.56 -5.12
CA ALA A 28 -15.78 2.55 -5.51
C ALA A 28 -15.59 3.04 -6.94
N ALA A 29 -14.33 3.23 -7.38
CA ALA A 29 -14.00 3.57 -8.76
C ALA A 29 -14.51 2.49 -9.73
N GLY A 30 -14.21 1.21 -9.45
CA GLY A 30 -14.67 0.08 -10.27
C GLY A 30 -16.19 -0.08 -10.32
N LYS A 31 -16.88 0.26 -9.22
CA LYS A 31 -18.34 0.17 -9.12
C LYS A 31 -19.06 1.35 -9.76
N LYS A 32 -18.64 2.59 -9.47
CA LYS A 32 -19.30 3.83 -9.94
C LYS A 32 -18.83 4.28 -11.32
N LYS A 33 -17.68 3.77 -11.80
CA LYS A 33 -17.13 4.04 -13.13
C LYS A 33 -17.08 5.52 -13.53
N TRP A 34 -16.64 6.39 -12.62
CA TRP A 34 -16.44 7.82 -12.89
C TRP A 34 -15.36 8.10 -13.96
N LYS A 35 -15.12 9.37 -14.30
CA LYS A 35 -14.07 9.75 -15.26
C LYS A 35 -12.69 9.22 -14.80
N ASN A 36 -11.98 8.50 -15.67
CA ASN A 36 -10.71 7.82 -15.35
C ASN A 36 -10.85 6.73 -14.26
N TRP A 37 -12.01 6.07 -14.15
CA TRP A 37 -12.25 5.04 -13.14
C TRP A 37 -11.25 3.91 -13.18
N LEU A 38 -10.77 3.49 -14.36
CA LEU A 38 -9.85 2.36 -14.49
C LEU A 38 -8.49 2.71 -13.88
N SER A 39 -7.98 3.91 -14.15
CA SER A 39 -6.76 4.44 -13.53
C SER A 39 -6.93 4.58 -12.01
N SER A 40 -8.09 5.09 -11.55
CA SER A 40 -8.41 5.20 -10.13
C SER A 40 -8.54 3.84 -9.43
N HIS A 41 -9.13 2.85 -10.11
CA HIS A 41 -9.31 1.48 -9.63
C HIS A 41 -7.95 0.79 -9.47
N ILE A 42 -7.10 0.85 -10.50
CA ILE A 42 -5.74 0.31 -10.48
C ILE A 42 -4.92 0.98 -9.37
N GLY A 43 -4.95 2.32 -9.29
CA GLY A 43 -4.25 3.08 -8.26
C GLY A 43 -4.69 2.72 -6.83
N GLY A 44 -6.00 2.64 -6.59
CA GLY A 44 -6.54 2.28 -5.28
C GLY A 44 -6.23 0.83 -4.87
N MET A 45 -6.41 -0.13 -5.79
CA MET A 45 -6.16 -1.56 -5.51
C MET A 45 -4.67 -1.86 -5.32
N LEU A 46 -3.79 -1.30 -6.15
CA LEU A 46 -2.35 -1.52 -6.00
C LEU A 46 -1.75 -0.69 -4.85
N GLY A 47 -2.30 0.49 -4.59
CA GLY A 47 -1.91 1.30 -3.44
C GLY A 47 -2.27 0.64 -2.10
N SER A 48 -3.43 -0.02 -1.99
CA SER A 48 -3.76 -0.81 -0.79
C SER A 48 -2.82 -2.00 -0.61
N TYR A 49 -2.41 -2.62 -1.71
CA TYR A 49 -1.43 -3.71 -1.72
C TYR A 49 -0.06 -3.26 -1.19
N ILE A 50 0.42 -2.07 -1.56
CA ILE A 50 1.63 -1.46 -0.99
C ILE A 50 1.53 -1.41 0.55
N GLY A 51 0.37 -1.01 1.09
CA GLY A 51 0.16 -0.96 2.53
C GLY A 51 0.27 -2.33 3.20
N ILE A 52 -0.36 -3.36 2.63
CA ILE A 52 -0.30 -4.74 3.14
C ILE A 52 1.13 -5.30 3.08
N VAL A 53 1.85 -5.07 1.98
CA VAL A 53 3.25 -5.48 1.83
C VAL A 53 4.11 -4.78 2.89
N THR A 54 3.92 -3.49 3.09
CA THR A 54 4.67 -2.71 4.09
C THR A 54 4.42 -3.25 5.51
N ALA A 55 3.16 -3.46 5.89
CA ALA A 55 2.82 -4.06 7.18
C ALA A 55 3.49 -5.42 7.37
N THR A 56 3.42 -6.28 6.35
CA THR A 56 3.99 -7.63 6.40
C THR A 56 5.51 -7.61 6.52
N LEU A 57 6.20 -6.72 5.78
CA LEU A 57 7.66 -6.59 5.87
C LEU A 57 8.09 -6.08 7.24
N VAL A 58 7.52 -4.97 7.70
CA VAL A 58 7.94 -4.30 8.94
C VAL A 58 7.76 -5.19 10.17
N VAL A 59 6.70 -5.99 10.24
CA VAL A 59 6.46 -6.89 11.39
C VAL A 59 7.33 -8.14 11.39
N ASN A 60 7.85 -8.55 10.22
CA ASN A 60 8.58 -9.81 10.07
C ASN A 60 10.09 -9.64 9.83
N VAL A 61 10.56 -8.47 9.39
CA VAL A 61 11.96 -8.27 8.96
C VAL A 61 12.98 -8.67 10.04
N HIS A 62 12.70 -8.38 11.30
CA HIS A 62 13.57 -8.71 12.43
C HIS A 62 13.75 -10.22 12.65
N ARG A 63 12.88 -11.05 12.06
CA ARG A 63 12.95 -12.52 12.13
C ARG A 63 13.82 -13.12 11.03
N ILE A 64 14.29 -12.32 10.07
CA ILE A 64 15.06 -12.76 8.92
C ILE A 64 16.50 -12.25 9.10
N PRO A 65 17.48 -13.13 9.44
CA PRO A 65 18.83 -12.71 9.82
C PRO A 65 19.51 -11.78 8.80
N LEU A 66 19.41 -12.11 7.51
CA LEU A 66 20.01 -11.31 6.44
C LEU A 66 19.39 -9.91 6.27
N LEU A 67 18.10 -9.78 6.57
CA LEU A 67 17.38 -8.52 6.38
C LEU A 67 17.38 -7.64 7.64
N ASN A 68 17.59 -8.25 8.81
CA ASN A 68 17.64 -7.56 10.09
C ASN A 68 18.85 -6.62 10.24
N GLU A 69 19.91 -6.83 9.45
CA GLU A 69 21.08 -5.94 9.37
C GLU A 69 20.78 -4.62 8.65
N PHE A 70 19.67 -4.54 7.91
CA PHE A 70 19.30 -3.35 7.16
C PHE A 70 18.39 -2.40 7.96
N PRO A 71 18.48 -1.08 7.74
CA PRO A 71 17.60 -0.10 8.37
C PRO A 71 16.12 -0.42 8.12
N VAL A 72 15.31 -0.50 9.19
CA VAL A 72 13.86 -0.77 9.09
C VAL A 72 13.13 0.21 8.17
N LEU A 73 13.60 1.46 8.09
CA LEU A 73 13.07 2.50 7.20
C LEU A 73 13.11 2.09 5.72
N LEU A 74 14.07 1.27 5.29
CA LEU A 74 14.10 0.77 3.92
C LEU A 74 12.85 -0.03 3.61
N PHE A 75 12.42 -0.91 4.53
CA PHE A 75 11.23 -1.74 4.35
C PHE A 75 9.91 -0.95 4.44
N TRP A 76 9.94 0.23 5.05
CA TRP A 76 8.84 1.19 5.02
C TRP A 76 8.65 1.84 3.65
N PHE A 77 9.74 2.23 2.98
CA PHE A 77 9.66 3.00 1.74
C PHE A 77 9.81 2.15 0.47
N LEU A 78 10.48 1.00 0.54
CA LEU A 78 10.79 0.17 -0.62
C LEU A 78 9.53 -0.26 -1.41
N PRO A 79 8.42 -0.71 -0.77
CA PRO A 79 7.19 -1.01 -1.49
C PRO A 79 6.63 0.19 -2.26
N THR A 80 6.72 1.40 -1.70
CA THR A 80 6.23 2.63 -2.33
C THR A 80 7.15 3.11 -3.46
N ILE A 81 8.47 3.11 -3.24
CA ILE A 81 9.48 3.51 -4.23
C ILE A 81 9.36 2.67 -5.50
N ILE A 82 9.09 1.37 -5.37
CA ILE A 82 8.93 0.46 -6.50
C ILE A 82 7.49 0.48 -7.03
N GLY A 83 6.50 0.41 -6.14
CA GLY A 83 5.10 0.28 -6.51
C GLY A 83 4.52 1.53 -7.16
N THR A 84 4.80 2.73 -6.66
CA THR A 84 4.20 3.96 -7.15
C THR A 84 4.56 4.26 -8.62
N PRO A 85 5.83 4.17 -9.08
CA PRO A 85 6.16 4.32 -10.49
C PRO A 85 5.43 3.31 -11.38
N LEU A 86 5.37 2.03 -10.98
CA LEU A 86 4.68 0.99 -11.73
C LEU A 86 3.18 1.28 -11.86
N ILE A 87 2.54 1.67 -10.75
CA ILE A 87 1.13 2.08 -10.72
C ILE A 87 0.89 3.24 -11.69
N PHE A 88 1.76 4.24 -11.68
CA PHE A 88 1.61 5.42 -12.54
C PHE A 88 1.82 5.09 -14.02
N MET A 89 2.82 4.26 -14.35
CA MET A 89 3.07 3.80 -15.71
C MET A 89 1.87 3.03 -16.27
N VAL A 90 1.33 2.10 -15.49
CA VAL A 90 0.15 1.31 -15.88
C VAL A 90 -1.10 2.20 -15.94
N GLY A 91 -1.32 3.04 -14.93
CA GLY A 91 -2.47 3.93 -14.85
C GLY A 91 -2.53 4.93 -16.01
N ARG A 92 -1.39 5.41 -16.50
CA ARG A 92 -1.30 6.27 -17.70
C ARG A 92 -1.70 5.55 -18.98
N LYS A 93 -1.32 4.27 -19.13
CA LYS A 93 -1.67 3.46 -20.30
C LYS A 93 -3.18 3.28 -20.47
N TYR A 94 -3.92 3.28 -19.36
CA TYR A 94 -5.36 3.04 -19.32
C TYR A 94 -6.19 4.29 -19.02
N SER A 95 -5.56 5.46 -18.93
CA SER A 95 -6.29 6.73 -18.88
C SER A 95 -6.79 7.05 -20.30
N PRO A 96 -8.08 7.35 -20.48
CA PRO A 96 -8.58 7.80 -21.76
C PRO A 96 -7.85 9.08 -22.15
N THR A 97 -7.13 9.03 -23.28
CA THR A 97 -6.75 10.23 -24.02
C THR A 97 -8.05 10.93 -24.41
N ASN A 98 -8.30 12.12 -23.84
CA ASN A 98 -9.33 13.01 -24.38
C ASN A 98 -8.86 13.51 -25.75
#